data_AF-A0A914G1G4-F1
#
_entry.id   AF-A0A914G1G4-F1
#
_cell.length_a   1.000
_cell.length_b   1.000
_cell.length_c   1.000
_cell.angle_alpha   90.00
_cell.angle_beta   90.00
_cell.angle_gamma   90.00
#
_symmetry.space_group_name_H-M   'P 1'
#
loop_
_entity.id
_entity.type
_entity.pdbx_description
1 polymer ?
#
loop_
_entity_poly.entity_id
_entity_poly.type
_entity_poly.pdbx_seq_one_letter_code
_entity_poly.pdbx_strand_id
1 'polypeptide(L)'
;MPAAKAIGIDLGTNNSCVGVFENGEVTIISNNDGKKTTPSVVGFFEGQKPVGKQAKEKMHKKPSNVIFCIKKLIGRKFDDPKIQEDIKNLPFKIVSKDGNAAVEVEFRGEPTVFTPEQICACILVDLVRTANRYLPHPVEDVVITIPAYFDDSQRQATIDAAKLAKLNVLRLINEPTAAALAYGYKEKWKNGILLVYDLGGGTFDVSIIKVSDGCCEVLAKNGDAHLGGEDFDNLLVNY
;
A
#
# COMPACT_ATOMS: atom_id res chain seq x y z
N MET A 1 -1.02 -27.54 -15.66
CA MET A 1 -1.96 -26.79 -14.80
C MET A 1 -1.90 -25.33 -15.23
N PRO A 2 -3.00 -24.55 -15.20
CA PRO A 2 -2.92 -23.17 -15.66
C PRO A 2 -2.04 -22.38 -14.69
N ALA A 3 -1.04 -21.66 -15.23
CA ALA A 3 -0.21 -20.73 -14.48
C ALA A 3 -1.08 -19.73 -13.70
N ALA A 4 -0.62 -19.26 -12.54
CA ALA A 4 -1.32 -18.20 -11.82
C ALA A 4 -1.50 -17.00 -12.75
N LYS A 5 -2.76 -16.67 -13.04
CA LYS A 5 -3.11 -15.55 -13.93
C LYS A 5 -3.09 -14.21 -13.21
N ALA A 6 -3.14 -14.22 -11.88
CA ALA A 6 -3.23 -13.03 -11.06
C ALA A 6 -2.36 -13.14 -9.80
N ILE A 7 -1.97 -11.99 -9.26
CA ILE A 7 -1.26 -11.86 -7.98
C ILE A 7 -2.10 -11.06 -6.98
N GLY A 8 -1.90 -11.33 -5.69
CA GLY A 8 -2.39 -10.52 -4.59
C GLY A 8 -1.34 -9.51 -4.17
N ILE A 9 -1.72 -8.24 -4.08
CA ILE A 9 -0.86 -7.16 -3.61
C ILE A 9 -1.46 -6.56 -2.36
N ASP A 10 -0.67 -6.57 -1.28
CA ASP A 10 -0.91 -5.71 -0.14
C ASP A 10 -0.17 -4.39 -0.33
N LEU A 11 -0.90 -3.33 -0.67
CA LEU A 11 -0.34 -1.99 -0.87
C LEU A 11 -0.41 -1.23 0.46
N GLY A 12 0.48 -1.54 1.40
CA GLY A 12 0.46 -0.94 2.74
C GLY A 12 1.11 0.45 2.82
N THR A 13 0.85 1.17 3.91
CA THR A 13 1.35 2.54 4.16
C THR A 13 2.87 2.59 4.26
N ASN A 14 3.48 1.68 5.02
CA ASN A 14 4.92 1.67 5.30
C ASN A 14 5.66 0.58 4.51
N ASN A 15 5.01 -0.56 4.33
CA ASN A 15 5.52 -1.68 3.57
C ASN A 15 4.40 -2.24 2.70
N SER A 16 4.76 -2.77 1.56
CA SER A 16 3.90 -3.52 0.66
C SER A 16 4.39 -4.95 0.51
N CYS A 17 3.48 -5.85 0.15
CA CYS A 17 3.75 -7.26 -0.02
C CYS A 17 3.09 -7.77 -1.30
N VAL A 18 3.66 -8.79 -1.92
CA VAL A 18 3.09 -9.45 -3.09
C VAL A 18 3.11 -10.96 -2.90
N GLY A 19 1.98 -11.59 -3.17
CA GLY A 19 1.78 -13.03 -3.05
C GLY A 19 1.07 -13.62 -4.25
N VAL A 20 1.23 -14.92 -4.42
CA VAL A 20 0.59 -15.70 -5.49
C VAL A 20 -0.03 -16.96 -4.90
N PHE A 21 -1.14 -17.41 -5.50
CA PHE A 21 -1.76 -18.69 -5.18
C PHE A 21 -1.49 -19.68 -6.31
N GLU A 22 -0.68 -20.69 -6.05
CA GLU A 22 -0.27 -21.71 -7.02
C GLU A 22 -0.28 -23.09 -6.39
N ASN A 23 -0.70 -24.10 -7.14
CA ASN A 23 -0.75 -25.50 -6.69
C ASN A 23 -1.52 -25.72 -5.38
N GLY A 24 -2.52 -24.88 -5.13
CA GLY A 24 -3.34 -24.96 -3.94
C GLY A 24 -2.73 -24.30 -2.70
N GLU A 25 -1.59 -23.61 -2.81
CA GLU A 25 -0.88 -22.95 -1.70
C GLU A 25 -0.65 -21.46 -1.97
N VAL A 26 -0.60 -20.66 -0.89
CA VAL A 26 -0.22 -19.24 -0.94
C VAL A 26 1.29 -19.13 -0.75
N THR A 27 1.98 -18.49 -1.70
CA THR A 27 3.40 -18.12 -1.57
C THR A 27 3.55 -16.60 -1.55
N ILE A 28 4.18 -16.08 -0.49
CA ILE A 28 4.63 -14.68 -0.45
C ILE A 28 5.98 -14.58 -1.16
N ILE A 29 6.07 -13.70 -2.16
CA ILE A 29 7.26 -13.59 -3.02
C ILE A 29 8.28 -12.67 -2.33
N SER A 30 9.53 -13.13 -2.24
CA SER A 30 10.61 -12.31 -1.68
C SER A 30 11.06 -11.26 -2.69
N ASN A 31 11.33 -10.05 -2.22
CA ASN A 31 11.93 -8.98 -3.02
C ASN A 31 13.44 -9.20 -3.25
N ASN A 32 14.09 -8.24 -3.90
CA ASN A 32 15.53 -8.26 -4.19
C ASN A 32 16.44 -8.38 -2.96
N ASP A 33 15.96 -7.94 -1.81
CA ASP A 33 16.69 -7.98 -0.55
C ASP A 33 16.41 -9.28 0.23
N GLY A 34 15.71 -10.24 -0.38
CA GLY A 34 15.30 -11.50 0.26
C GLY A 34 14.19 -11.34 1.30
N LYS A 35 13.56 -10.16 1.38
CA LYS A 35 12.49 -9.86 2.35
C LYS A 35 11.12 -10.12 1.75
N LYS A 36 10.17 -10.55 2.58
CA LYS A 36 8.77 -10.78 2.18
C LYS A 36 7.95 -9.50 2.03
N THR A 37 8.48 -8.38 2.50
CA THR A 37 7.88 -7.06 2.35
C THR A 37 8.88 -6.10 1.74
N THR A 38 8.37 -5.15 0.96
CA THR A 38 9.12 -4.06 0.34
C THR A 38 8.67 -2.74 0.96
N PRO A 39 9.58 -1.86 1.43
CA PRO A 39 9.17 -0.54 1.91
C PRO A 39 8.36 0.23 0.87
N SER A 40 7.25 0.84 1.28
CA SER A 40 6.39 1.69 0.43
C SER A 40 7.00 3.08 0.26
N VAL A 41 8.21 3.12 -0.31
CA VAL A 41 9.06 4.32 -0.39
C VAL A 41 9.53 4.50 -1.83
N VAL A 42 9.42 5.72 -2.35
CA VAL A 42 9.88 6.09 -3.69
C VAL A 42 10.85 7.26 -3.59
N GLY A 43 12.04 7.10 -4.16
CA GLY A 43 13.05 8.15 -4.22
C GLY A 43 13.08 8.81 -5.60
N PHE A 44 13.49 10.07 -5.68
CA PHE A 44 13.65 10.82 -6.93
C PHE A 44 15.09 11.31 -7.07
N PHE A 45 15.91 10.59 -7.84
CA PHE A 45 17.34 10.84 -7.96
C PHE A 45 17.83 10.59 -9.38
N GLU A 46 18.59 11.53 -9.95
CA GLU A 46 19.32 11.34 -11.22
C GLU A 46 18.42 10.83 -12.38
N GLY A 47 17.18 11.31 -12.43
CA GLY A 47 16.20 10.89 -13.44
C GLY A 47 15.63 9.48 -13.25
N GLN A 48 15.98 8.80 -12.15
CA GLN A 48 15.47 7.49 -11.75
C GLN A 48 14.52 7.60 -10.56
N LYS A 49 13.66 6.58 -10.43
CA LYS A 49 12.69 6.45 -9.35
C LYS A 49 12.92 5.14 -8.59
N PRO A 50 14.00 4.99 -7.79
CA PRO A 50 14.19 3.79 -6.98
C PRO A 50 12.99 3.61 -6.04
N VAL A 51 12.67 2.35 -5.76
CA VAL A 51 11.57 1.95 -4.86
C VAL A 51 12.11 1.05 -3.76
N GLY A 52 11.45 1.03 -2.61
CA GLY A 52 11.78 0.10 -1.53
C GLY A 52 13.02 0.50 -0.76
N LYS A 53 13.83 -0.50 -0.41
CA LYS A 53 15.05 -0.31 0.38
C LYS A 53 16.02 0.67 -0.28
N GLN A 54 16.18 0.59 -1.60
CA GLN A 54 17.06 1.48 -2.37
C GLN A 54 16.64 2.96 -2.28
N ALA A 55 15.33 3.23 -2.18
CA ALA A 55 14.83 4.58 -1.95
C ALA A 55 15.07 5.02 -0.50
N LYS A 56 14.72 4.15 0.45
CA LYS A 56 14.86 4.40 1.89
C LYS A 56 16.30 4.69 2.29
N GLU A 57 17.26 3.95 1.77
CA GLU A 57 18.69 4.15 2.03
C GLU A 57 19.19 5.51 1.53
N LYS A 58 18.55 6.15 0.53
CA LYS A 58 18.93 7.48 0.03
C LYS A 58 18.35 8.64 0.84
N MET A 59 17.54 8.38 1.87
CA MET A 59 16.91 9.42 2.68
C MET A 59 17.94 10.36 3.32
N HIS A 60 19.10 9.85 3.75
CA HIS A 60 20.18 10.67 4.31
C HIS A 60 20.78 11.68 3.30
N LYS A 61 20.63 11.47 1.99
CA LYS A 61 21.18 12.36 0.96
C LYS A 61 20.28 13.56 0.72
N LYS A 62 18.97 13.33 0.60
CA LYS A 62 17.97 14.38 0.32
C LYS A 62 16.58 13.90 0.79
N PRO A 63 16.22 14.14 2.07
CA PRO A 63 14.95 13.67 2.64
C PRO A 63 13.72 14.17 1.86
N SER A 64 13.77 15.41 1.35
CA SER A 64 12.68 16.02 0.57
C SER A 64 12.39 15.32 -0.77
N ASN A 65 13.28 14.46 -1.23
CA ASN A 65 13.15 13.68 -2.49
C ASN A 65 12.81 12.20 -2.25
N VAL A 66 12.54 11.81 -1.00
CA VAL A 66 12.16 10.45 -0.64
C VAL A 66 10.75 10.46 -0.07
N ILE A 67 9.82 9.93 -0.85
CA ILE A 67 8.39 9.92 -0.54
C ILE A 67 8.02 8.59 0.11
N PHE A 68 7.39 8.67 1.27
CA PHE A 68 6.85 7.55 2.06
C PHE A 68 5.48 7.94 2.61
N CYS A 69 4.76 7.01 3.23
CA CYS A 69 3.42 7.29 3.78
C CYS A 69 2.40 7.80 2.76
N ILE A 70 2.66 7.62 1.46
CA ILE A 70 1.85 8.23 0.39
C ILE A 70 0.39 7.75 0.38
N LYS A 71 0.12 6.58 0.96
CA LYS A 71 -1.23 6.05 1.14
C LYS A 71 -2.10 6.91 2.07
N LYS A 72 -1.50 7.74 2.95
CA LYS A 72 -2.24 8.74 3.73
C LYS A 72 -2.82 9.84 2.84
N LEU A 73 -2.19 10.14 1.70
CA LEU A 73 -2.57 11.21 0.77
C LEU A 73 -3.50 10.78 -0.35
N ILE A 74 -3.49 9.50 -0.73
CA ILE A 74 -4.22 9.01 -1.91
C ILE A 74 -5.73 9.30 -1.80
N GLY A 75 -6.31 9.89 -2.85
CA GLY A 75 -7.72 10.25 -2.92
C GLY A 75 -8.17 11.43 -2.03
N ARG A 76 -7.25 12.08 -1.29
CA ARG A 76 -7.59 13.20 -0.38
C ARG A 76 -7.46 14.57 -1.03
N LYS A 77 -8.26 15.51 -0.53
CA LYS A 77 -8.16 16.94 -0.86
C LYS A 77 -7.00 17.58 -0.13
N PHE A 78 -6.42 18.62 -0.74
CA PHE A 78 -5.30 19.32 -0.12
C PHE A 78 -5.71 20.01 1.19
N ASP A 79 -6.94 20.51 1.29
CA ASP A 79 -7.49 21.20 2.46
C ASP A 79 -8.04 20.26 3.55
N ASP A 80 -7.95 18.94 3.36
CA ASP A 80 -8.31 17.96 4.38
C ASP A 80 -7.48 18.23 5.67
N PRO A 81 -8.12 18.39 6.85
CA PRO A 81 -7.42 18.67 8.11
C PRO A 81 -6.28 17.69 8.40
N LYS A 82 -6.41 16.44 7.96
CA LYS A 82 -5.37 15.41 8.12
C LYS A 82 -4.18 15.63 7.21
N ILE A 83 -4.40 16.10 5.98
CA ILE A 83 -3.31 16.54 5.10
C ILE A 83 -2.60 17.76 5.67
N GLN A 84 -3.33 18.69 6.29
CA GLN A 84 -2.75 19.86 6.94
C GLN A 84 -1.91 19.51 8.19
N GLU A 85 -2.22 18.39 8.84
CA GLU A 85 -1.41 17.81 9.91
C GLU A 85 -0.13 17.16 9.34
N ASP A 86 -0.28 16.30 8.33
CA ASP A 86 0.83 15.62 7.66
C ASP A 86 1.87 16.60 7.06
N ILE A 87 1.41 17.73 6.51
CA ILE A 87 2.28 18.81 5.98
C ILE A 87 3.31 19.29 7.01
N LYS A 88 2.97 19.28 8.30
CA LYS A 88 3.85 19.77 9.38
C LYS A 88 4.90 18.75 9.79
N ASN A 89 4.64 17.47 9.53
CA ASN A 89 5.39 16.35 10.09
C ASN A 89 6.25 15.62 9.04
N LEU A 90 5.97 15.81 7.74
CA LEU A 90 6.66 15.12 6.66
C LEU A 90 7.82 15.95 6.09
N PRO A 91 8.96 15.32 5.72
CA PRO A 91 10.16 16.02 5.27
C PRO A 91 10.10 16.48 3.80
N PHE A 92 9.02 16.16 3.09
CA PHE A 92 8.81 16.51 1.68
C PHE A 92 7.61 17.43 1.52
N LYS A 93 7.63 18.23 0.45
CA LYS A 93 6.63 19.27 0.22
C LYS A 93 5.36 18.65 -0.34
N ILE A 94 4.25 18.84 0.37
CA ILE A 94 2.90 18.53 -0.11
C ILE A 94 2.29 19.82 -0.67
N VAL A 95 1.70 19.73 -1.85
CA VAL A 95 1.13 20.86 -2.61
C VAL A 95 -0.28 20.53 -3.10
N SER A 96 -1.04 21.56 -3.44
CA SER A 96 -2.33 21.39 -4.10
C SER A 96 -2.12 21.23 -5.61
N LYS A 97 -2.71 20.18 -6.19
CA LYS A 97 -2.84 20.02 -7.63
C LYS A 97 -4.31 19.74 -7.95
N ASP A 98 -4.95 20.68 -8.65
CA ASP A 98 -6.38 20.61 -8.98
C ASP A 98 -7.28 20.41 -7.73
N GLY A 99 -6.86 20.97 -6.60
CA GLY A 99 -7.53 20.84 -5.29
C GLY A 99 -7.24 19.54 -4.53
N ASN A 100 -6.51 18.59 -5.11
CA ASN A 100 -6.10 17.34 -4.46
C ASN A 100 -4.69 17.46 -3.87
N ALA A 101 -4.40 16.66 -2.84
CA ALA A 101 -3.06 16.58 -2.27
C ALA A 101 -2.09 15.92 -3.26
N ALA A 102 -0.92 16.53 -3.45
CA ALA A 102 0.16 16.02 -4.30
C ALA A 102 1.52 16.29 -3.64
N VAL A 103 2.58 15.67 -4.13
CA VAL A 103 3.95 15.88 -3.63
C VAL A 103 4.79 16.61 -4.68
N GLU A 104 5.58 17.59 -4.25
CA GLU A 104 6.56 18.28 -5.09
C GLU A 104 7.96 17.81 -4.69
N VAL A 105 8.73 17.35 -5.68
CA VAL A 105 10.12 16.90 -5.53
C VAL A 105 10.99 17.54 -6.59
N GLU A 106 12.28 17.68 -6.34
CA GLU A 106 13.22 18.05 -7.39
C GLU A 106 13.56 16.82 -8.23
N PHE A 107 13.22 16.82 -9.51
CA PHE A 107 13.48 15.69 -10.39
C PHE A 107 14.06 16.19 -11.71
N ARG A 108 15.23 15.66 -12.09
CA ARG A 108 15.99 16.10 -13.28
C ARG A 108 16.36 17.59 -13.25
N GLY A 109 16.62 18.14 -12.06
CA GLY A 109 17.05 19.52 -11.87
C GLY A 109 15.90 20.53 -11.77
N GLU A 110 14.64 20.09 -11.84
CA GLU A 110 13.48 20.99 -11.79
C GLU A 110 12.44 20.51 -10.76
N PRO A 111 11.68 21.44 -10.12
CA PRO A 111 10.53 21.09 -9.30
C PRO A 111 9.47 20.36 -10.14
N THR A 112 9.08 19.17 -9.71
CA THR A 112 8.09 18.34 -10.39
C THR A 112 7.03 17.87 -9.39
N VAL A 113 5.76 18.03 -9.77
CA VAL A 113 4.62 17.60 -8.96
C VAL A 113 4.16 16.20 -9.38
N PHE A 114 4.15 15.27 -8.42
CA PHE A 114 3.59 13.93 -8.58
C PHE A 114 2.34 13.77 -7.72
N THR A 115 1.33 13.15 -8.31
CA THR A 115 0.10 12.74 -7.61
C THR A 115 0.36 11.48 -6.77
N PRO A 116 -0.36 11.26 -5.66
CA PRO A 116 -0.25 10.03 -4.87
C PRO A 116 -0.41 8.76 -5.71
N GLU A 117 -1.29 8.78 -6.71
CA GLU A 117 -1.53 7.69 -7.64
C GLU A 117 -0.28 7.37 -8.47
N GLN A 118 0.45 8.39 -8.94
CA GLN A 118 1.71 8.19 -9.66
C GLN A 118 2.82 7.60 -8.77
N ILE A 119 2.86 7.94 -7.49
CA ILE A 119 3.81 7.36 -6.54
C ILE A 119 3.43 5.90 -6.24
N CYS A 120 2.17 5.63 -5.93
CA CYS A 120 1.65 4.28 -5.73
C CYS A 120 1.87 3.41 -6.98
N ALA A 121 1.71 3.95 -8.18
CA ALA A 121 2.03 3.26 -9.43
C ALA A 121 3.51 2.83 -9.50
N CYS A 122 4.44 3.65 -9.01
CA CYS A 122 5.86 3.27 -8.95
C CYS A 122 6.06 2.05 -8.02
N ILE A 123 5.36 2.02 -6.87
CA ILE A 123 5.40 0.89 -5.93
C ILE A 123 4.81 -0.37 -6.59
N LEU A 124 3.64 -0.26 -7.21
CA LEU A 124 2.97 -1.38 -7.89
C LEU A 124 3.84 -1.96 -9.01
N VAL A 125 4.48 -1.11 -9.82
CA VAL A 125 5.41 -1.55 -10.88
C VAL A 125 6.58 -2.36 -10.30
N ASP A 126 7.13 -1.96 -9.14
CA ASP A 126 8.22 -2.70 -8.51
C ASP A 126 7.78 -4.06 -7.93
N LEU A 127 6.59 -4.11 -7.33
CA LEU A 127 6.00 -5.36 -6.82
C LEU A 127 5.69 -6.34 -7.95
N VAL A 128 5.11 -5.86 -9.05
CA VAL A 128 4.84 -6.69 -10.24
C VAL A 128 6.13 -7.14 -10.91
N ARG A 129 7.15 -6.29 -10.98
CA ARG A 129 8.50 -6.69 -11.43
C ARG A 129 9.09 -7.78 -10.54
N THR A 130 8.82 -7.73 -9.23
CA THR A 130 9.23 -8.77 -8.29
C THR A 130 8.48 -10.08 -8.57
N ALA A 131 7.16 -10.03 -8.76
CA ALA A 131 6.38 -11.20 -9.13
C ALA A 131 6.79 -11.81 -10.48
N ASN A 132 7.00 -10.99 -11.52
CA ASN A 132 7.37 -11.43 -12.87
C ASN A 132 8.75 -12.08 -12.96
N ARG A 133 9.61 -11.89 -11.95
CA ARG A 133 10.90 -12.61 -11.85
C ARG A 133 10.79 -13.95 -11.14
N TYR A 134 9.75 -14.11 -10.32
CA TYR A 134 9.43 -15.36 -9.64
C TYR A 134 8.59 -16.28 -10.54
N LEU A 135 7.64 -15.71 -11.26
CA LEU A 135 6.68 -16.44 -12.10
C LEU A 135 7.25 -16.73 -13.49
N PRO A 136 6.82 -17.84 -14.14
CA PRO A 136 7.29 -18.20 -15.48
C PRO A 136 6.73 -17.29 -16.59
N HIS A 137 5.73 -16.46 -16.28
CA HIS A 137 5.00 -15.60 -17.22
C HIS A 137 4.73 -14.22 -16.59
N PRO A 138 4.58 -13.17 -17.42
CA PRO A 138 4.19 -11.86 -16.93
C PRO A 138 2.76 -11.86 -16.39
N VAL A 139 2.51 -11.07 -15.35
CA VAL A 139 1.20 -10.86 -14.74
C VAL A 139 0.73 -9.43 -14.93
N GLU A 140 -0.52 -9.28 -15.34
CA GLU A 140 -1.22 -8.00 -15.49
C GLU A 140 -2.45 -7.92 -14.58
N ASP A 141 -3.06 -9.05 -14.24
CA ASP A 141 -4.24 -9.11 -13.37
C ASP A 141 -3.85 -9.10 -11.89
N VAL A 142 -4.48 -8.22 -11.11
CA VAL A 142 -4.15 -8.04 -9.70
C VAL A 142 -5.40 -7.93 -8.83
N VAL A 143 -5.29 -8.43 -7.60
CA VAL A 143 -6.17 -8.09 -6.48
C VAL A 143 -5.37 -7.22 -5.52
N ILE A 144 -5.89 -6.04 -5.18
CA ILE A 144 -5.18 -5.08 -4.32
C ILE A 144 -5.97 -4.90 -3.02
N THR A 145 -5.27 -4.95 -1.88
CA THR A 145 -5.87 -4.65 -0.58
C THR A 145 -6.01 -3.14 -0.37
N ILE A 146 -7.05 -2.75 0.36
CA ILE A 146 -7.27 -1.37 0.81
C ILE A 146 -7.83 -1.35 2.23
N PRO A 147 -7.66 -0.26 2.98
CA PRO A 147 -8.24 -0.15 4.30
C PRO A 147 -9.78 -0.13 4.24
N ALA A 148 -10.44 -0.65 5.27
CA ALA A 148 -11.89 -0.82 5.26
C ALA A 148 -12.68 0.50 5.25
N TYR A 149 -12.07 1.60 5.68
CA TYR A 149 -12.63 2.96 5.75
C TYR A 149 -12.30 3.81 4.52
N PHE A 150 -11.56 3.28 3.53
CA PHE A 150 -11.38 3.98 2.26
C PHE A 150 -12.75 4.28 1.62
N ASP A 151 -12.97 5.56 1.34
CA ASP A 151 -14.11 6.05 0.60
C ASP A 151 -13.98 5.78 -0.91
N ASP A 152 -14.98 6.18 -1.68
CA ASP A 152 -15.02 5.95 -3.12
C ASP A 152 -13.89 6.70 -3.86
N SER A 153 -13.47 7.88 -3.38
CA SER A 153 -12.36 8.65 -3.94
C SER A 153 -11.04 7.90 -3.77
N GLN A 154 -10.76 7.41 -2.57
CA GLN A 154 -9.54 6.67 -2.26
C GLN A 154 -9.49 5.30 -2.96
N ARG A 155 -10.65 4.62 -3.08
CA ARG A 155 -10.80 3.39 -3.87
C ARG A 155 -10.49 3.64 -5.35
N GLN A 156 -11.09 4.67 -5.93
CA GLN A 156 -10.88 5.02 -7.33
C GLN A 156 -9.43 5.43 -7.60
N ALA A 157 -8.84 6.23 -6.72
CA ALA A 157 -7.43 6.62 -6.81
C ALA A 157 -6.48 5.41 -6.75
N THR A 158 -6.78 4.40 -5.94
CA THR A 158 -6.00 3.14 -5.90
C THR A 158 -6.10 2.37 -7.23
N ILE A 159 -7.30 2.32 -7.83
CA ILE A 159 -7.49 1.74 -9.17
C ILE A 159 -6.72 2.53 -10.22
N ASP A 160 -6.72 3.85 -10.15
CA ASP A 160 -6.03 4.71 -11.12
C ASP A 160 -4.50 4.58 -10.98
N ALA A 161 -3.97 4.41 -9.77
CA ALA A 161 -2.58 4.02 -9.55
C ALA A 161 -2.23 2.69 -10.25
N ALA A 162 -3.12 1.69 -10.16
CA ALA A 162 -2.92 0.41 -10.84
C ALA A 162 -3.01 0.55 -12.37
N LYS A 163 -3.91 1.37 -12.91
CA LYS A 163 -3.96 1.69 -14.35
C LYS A 163 -2.68 2.36 -14.83
N LEU A 164 -2.13 3.31 -14.07
CA LEU A 164 -0.84 3.94 -14.37
C LEU A 164 0.31 2.93 -14.36
N ALA A 165 0.21 1.88 -13.55
CA ALA A 165 1.13 0.74 -13.54
C ALA A 165 0.85 -0.30 -14.65
N LYS A 166 -0.15 -0.09 -15.51
CA LYS A 166 -0.63 -1.00 -16.56
C LYS A 166 -1.15 -2.34 -16.01
N LEU A 167 -1.86 -2.29 -14.89
CA LEU A 167 -2.44 -3.46 -14.24
C LEU A 167 -3.96 -3.44 -14.36
N ASN A 168 -4.54 -4.62 -14.54
CA ASN A 168 -5.97 -4.85 -14.50
C ASN A 168 -6.38 -5.24 -13.07
N VAL A 169 -7.10 -4.34 -12.39
CA VAL A 169 -7.59 -4.61 -11.03
C VAL A 169 -8.85 -5.48 -11.11
N LEU A 170 -8.70 -6.77 -10.83
CA LEU A 170 -9.82 -7.70 -10.78
C LEU A 170 -10.78 -7.38 -9.64
N ARG A 171 -10.21 -6.96 -8.49
CA ARG A 171 -10.96 -6.61 -7.29
C ARG A 171 -10.10 -5.79 -6.34
N LEU A 172 -10.70 -4.79 -5.71
CA LEU A 172 -10.22 -4.26 -4.45
C LEU A 172 -10.83 -5.07 -3.31
N ILE A 173 -10.00 -5.53 -2.37
CA ILE A 173 -10.46 -6.24 -1.18
C ILE A 173 -10.09 -5.43 0.06
N ASN A 174 -11.00 -5.39 1.04
CA ASN A 174 -10.65 -4.75 2.30
C ASN A 174 -9.57 -5.59 3.02
N GLU A 175 -8.54 -4.94 3.55
CA GLU A 175 -7.46 -5.55 4.34
C GLU A 175 -7.97 -6.54 5.40
N PRO A 176 -8.94 -6.18 6.26
CA PRO A 176 -9.41 -7.13 7.26
C PRO A 176 -10.14 -8.34 6.64
N THR A 177 -10.79 -8.16 5.50
CA THR A 177 -11.40 -9.29 4.75
C THR A 177 -10.32 -10.20 4.18
N ALA A 178 -9.24 -9.66 3.63
CA ALA A 178 -8.11 -10.45 3.16
C ALA A 178 -7.44 -11.22 4.30
N ALA A 179 -7.26 -10.59 5.47
CA ALA A 179 -6.73 -11.24 6.66
C ALA A 179 -7.63 -12.38 7.17
N ALA A 180 -8.95 -12.17 7.21
CA ALA A 180 -9.91 -13.21 7.60
C ALA A 180 -9.91 -14.40 6.62
N LEU A 181 -9.82 -14.14 5.31
CA LEU A 181 -9.70 -15.19 4.29
C LEU A 181 -8.39 -15.97 4.44
N ALA A 182 -7.27 -15.29 4.68
CA ALA A 182 -5.98 -15.94 4.90
C ALA A 182 -6.01 -16.84 6.14
N TYR A 183 -6.59 -16.36 7.26
CA TYR A 183 -6.76 -17.14 8.48
C TYR A 183 -7.66 -18.36 8.25
N GLY A 184 -8.85 -18.16 7.65
CA GLY A 184 -9.79 -19.25 7.36
C GLY A 184 -9.19 -20.33 6.45
N TYR A 185 -8.43 -19.94 5.42
CA TYR A 185 -7.72 -20.87 4.56
C TYR A 185 -6.67 -21.68 5.33
N LYS A 186 -5.83 -21.02 6.14
CA LYS A 186 -4.75 -21.67 6.91
C LYS A 186 -5.30 -22.65 7.96
N GLU A 187 -6.29 -22.23 8.73
CA GLU A 187 -6.87 -23.02 9.82
C GLU A 187 -7.96 -24.00 9.32
N LYS A 188 -8.20 -24.05 8.00
CA LYS A 188 -9.31 -24.81 7.38
C LYS A 188 -10.66 -24.51 8.03
N TRP A 189 -10.82 -23.28 8.50
CA TRP A 189 -11.98 -22.82 9.23
C TRP A 189 -13.00 -22.20 8.28
N LYS A 190 -14.23 -22.72 8.31
CA LYS A 190 -15.27 -22.39 7.33
C LYS A 190 -16.36 -21.46 7.84
N ASN A 191 -16.62 -21.43 9.14
CA ASN A 191 -17.79 -20.76 9.71
C ASN A 191 -17.50 -20.18 11.09
N GLY A 192 -17.75 -18.89 11.29
CA GLY A 192 -17.63 -18.24 12.59
C GLY A 192 -17.54 -16.73 12.52
N ILE A 193 -17.30 -16.11 13.68
CA ILE A 193 -17.08 -14.67 13.80
C ILE A 193 -15.62 -14.44 14.20
N LEU A 194 -14.96 -13.59 13.44
CA LEU A 194 -13.59 -13.15 13.61
C LEU A 194 -13.55 -11.71 14.07
N LEU A 195 -12.66 -11.40 15.01
CA LEU A 195 -12.17 -10.04 15.21
C LEU A 195 -10.82 -9.95 14.52
N VAL A 196 -10.71 -9.07 13.54
CA VAL A 196 -9.43 -8.69 12.95
C VAL A 196 -8.96 -7.43 13.65
N TYR A 197 -7.78 -7.52 14.27
CA TYR A 197 -7.07 -6.41 14.88
C TYR A 197 -5.82 -6.15 14.02
N ASP A 198 -5.78 -5.01 13.35
CA ASP A 198 -4.71 -4.63 12.44
C ASP A 198 -4.10 -3.30 12.90
N LEU A 199 -2.89 -3.37 13.47
CA LEU A 199 -2.13 -2.20 13.89
C LEU A 199 -0.87 -2.10 13.03
N GLY A 200 -0.98 -1.28 11.99
CA GLY A 200 0.06 -1.07 11.00
C GLY A 200 1.07 0.01 11.37
N GLY A 201 1.84 0.43 10.37
CA GLY A 201 2.85 1.47 10.53
C GLY A 201 2.28 2.89 10.72
N GLY A 202 1.10 3.17 10.19
CA GLY A 202 0.47 4.50 10.31
C GLY A 202 -1.05 4.46 10.32
N THR A 203 -1.65 3.27 10.46
CA THR A 203 -3.09 3.05 10.50
C THR A 203 -3.42 1.96 11.50
N PHE A 204 -4.55 2.11 12.19
CA PHE A 204 -5.10 1.13 13.12
C PHE A 204 -6.54 0.80 12.76
N ASP A 205 -6.85 -0.48 12.71
CA ASP A 205 -8.12 -1.01 12.24
C ASP A 205 -8.61 -2.19 13.06
N VAL A 206 -9.90 -2.16 13.38
CA VAL A 206 -10.61 -3.28 14.00
C VAL A 206 -11.85 -3.59 13.19
N SER A 207 -12.03 -4.85 12.83
CA SER A 207 -13.22 -5.32 12.10
C SER A 207 -13.75 -6.62 12.68
N ILE A 208 -15.07 -6.69 12.83
CA ILE A 208 -15.79 -7.93 13.14
C ILE A 208 -16.25 -8.53 11.81
N ILE A 209 -15.79 -9.73 11.49
CA ILE A 209 -16.05 -10.40 10.23
C ILE A 209 -16.75 -11.72 10.50
N LYS A 210 -17.93 -11.88 9.91
CA LYS A 210 -18.58 -13.19 9.84
C LYS A 210 -18.06 -13.93 8.62
N VAL A 211 -17.50 -15.10 8.85
CA VAL A 211 -17.11 -16.05 7.80
C VAL A 211 -18.19 -17.11 7.72
N SER A 212 -18.70 -17.36 6.52
CA SER A 212 -19.65 -18.45 6.26
C SER A 212 -19.39 -19.07 4.90
N ASP A 213 -18.95 -20.33 4.90
CA ASP A 213 -18.65 -21.14 3.71
C ASP A 213 -17.88 -20.38 2.61
N GLY A 214 -16.77 -19.73 2.99
CA GLY A 214 -15.91 -18.98 2.07
C GLY A 214 -16.40 -17.58 1.71
N CYS A 215 -17.57 -17.15 2.21
CA CYS A 215 -18.02 -15.77 2.16
C CYS A 215 -17.60 -15.03 3.43
N CYS A 216 -17.16 -13.77 3.27
CA CYS A 216 -16.83 -12.90 4.39
C CYS A 216 -17.74 -11.67 4.37
N GLU A 217 -18.42 -11.42 5.48
CA GLU A 217 -19.27 -10.26 5.71
C GLU A 217 -18.67 -9.41 6.84
N VAL A 218 -18.46 -8.12 6.59
CA VAL A 218 -18.00 -7.18 7.62
C VAL A 218 -19.22 -6.72 8.41
N LEU A 219 -19.34 -7.16 9.67
CA LEU A 219 -20.45 -6.84 10.55
C LEU A 219 -20.27 -5.47 11.22
N ALA A 220 -19.04 -5.14 11.60
CA ALA A 220 -18.69 -3.88 12.23
C ALA A 220 -17.24 -3.53 11.90
N LYS A 221 -16.92 -2.24 11.84
CA LYS A 221 -15.57 -1.73 11.65
C LYS A 221 -15.38 -0.42 12.43
N ASN A 222 -14.20 -0.23 13.00
CA ASN A 222 -13.75 1.03 13.62
C ASN A 222 -12.22 1.08 13.56
N GLY A 223 -11.62 2.24 13.83
CA GLY A 223 -10.18 2.40 13.75
C GLY A 223 -9.72 3.85 13.84
N ASP A 224 -8.44 4.06 13.59
CA ASP A 224 -7.81 5.36 13.45
C ASP A 224 -6.84 5.35 12.26
N ALA A 225 -7.16 6.14 11.23
CA ALA A 225 -6.38 6.25 10.01
C ALA A 225 -5.01 6.96 10.20
N HIS A 226 -4.70 7.45 11.40
CA HIS A 226 -3.49 8.20 11.73
C HIS A 226 -2.84 7.71 13.03
N LEU A 227 -3.07 6.46 13.42
CA LEU A 227 -2.41 5.82 14.55
C LEU A 227 -1.64 4.60 14.06
N GLY A 228 -0.35 4.50 14.40
CA GLY A 228 0.44 3.31 14.12
C GLY A 228 1.84 3.35 14.73
N GLY A 229 2.71 2.46 14.22
CA GLY A 229 4.11 2.37 14.64
C GLY A 229 4.88 3.70 14.58
N GLU A 230 4.58 4.56 13.61
CA GLU A 230 5.19 5.88 13.46
C GLU A 230 4.96 6.80 14.66
N ASP A 231 3.77 6.75 15.26
CA ASP A 231 3.45 7.55 16.44
C ASP A 231 4.25 7.09 17.66
N PHE A 232 4.47 5.78 17.77
CA PHE A 232 5.32 5.21 18.82
C PHE A 232 6.79 5.61 18.62
N ASP A 233 7.28 5.58 17.38
CA ASP A 233 8.62 6.05 17.03
C ASP A 233 8.79 7.54 17.39
N ASN A 234 7.80 8.38 17.04
CA ASN A 234 7.82 9.82 17.35
C ASN A 234 7.82 10.09 18.86
N LEU A 235 7.04 9.32 19.64
CA LEU A 235 7.05 9.43 21.11
C LEU A 235 8.42 9.09 21.69
N LEU A 236 9.10 8.08 21.16
CA LEU A 236 10.46 7.70 21.59
C LEU A 236 11.52 8.73 21.19
N VAL A 237 11.39 9.36 20.01
CA VAL A 237 12.31 10.42 19.55
C VAL A 237 12.21 11.67 20.42
N ASN A 238 11.01 11.97 20.95
CA ASN A 238 10.75 13.15 21.78
C ASN A 238 11.03 12.95 23.27
N TYR A 239 11.37 11.73 23.72
CA TYR A 239 11.71 11.39 25.10
C TYR A 239 13.20 11.60 25.38
#